data_AF-M9YNK8-F1
#
_entry.id   AF-M9YNK8-F1
#
_cell.length_a   1.000
_cell.length_b   1.000
_cell.length_c   1.000
_cell.angle_alpha   90.00
_cell.angle_beta   90.00
_cell.angle_gamma   90.00
#
_symmetry.space_group_name_H-M   'P 1'
#
loop_
_entity.id
_entity.type
_entity.pdbx_description
1 polymer ?
#
loop_
_entity_poly.entity_id
_entity_poly.type
_entity_poly.pdbx_seq_one_letter_code
_entity_poly.pdbx_strand_id
1 'polypeptide(L)'
;MPSFDVVSELDKHEVTNAVDNAIKELDRRYDLRGKGSFEFKDKTLTLTAEADFMLEQMIEILKLALIKRKVDIQCLEYKDSYASGKVVKQEVILREGIDKDLAKKIVALIKDSKLKVQAAIQGEQVRITGKKRDDLQEAIALLRGQELGMPLQFNNFRD
;
A
#
# COMPACT_ATOMS: atom_id res chain seq x y z
N MET A 1 -24.16 -15.62 -10.93
CA MET A 1 -22.85 -16.11 -11.42
C MET A 1 -21.88 -15.57 -10.40
N PRO A 2 -21.14 -16.45 -9.71
CA PRO A 2 -20.38 -16.02 -8.56
C PRO A 2 -19.30 -15.01 -8.97
N SER A 3 -19.02 -14.07 -8.08
CA SER A 3 -18.03 -13.02 -8.31
C SER A 3 -17.38 -12.55 -7.02
N PHE A 4 -16.27 -11.83 -7.14
CA PHE A 4 -15.63 -11.10 -6.05
C PHE A 4 -15.00 -9.82 -6.61
N ASP A 5 -14.68 -8.88 -5.72
CA ASP A 5 -13.98 -7.65 -6.07
C ASP A 5 -12.52 -7.72 -5.60
N VAL A 6 -11.61 -7.32 -6.49
CA VAL A 6 -10.21 -7.02 -6.17
C VAL A 6 -10.15 -5.55 -5.82
N VAL A 7 -9.66 -5.24 -4.64
CA VAL A 7 -9.49 -3.88 -4.13
C VAL A 7 -8.08 -3.70 -3.58
N SER A 8 -7.69 -2.44 -3.39
CA SER A 8 -6.50 -2.08 -2.59
C SER A 8 -6.93 -1.03 -1.59
N GLU A 9 -7.18 -1.42 -0.34
CA GLU A 9 -7.73 -0.52 0.68
C GLU A 9 -6.76 -0.38 1.85
N LEU A 10 -6.69 0.85 2.39
CA LEU A 10 -6.00 1.12 3.64
C LEU A 10 -7.01 1.24 4.78
N ASP A 11 -6.76 0.51 5.85
CA ASP A 11 -7.46 0.78 7.11
C ASP A 11 -6.90 2.08 7.71
N LYS A 12 -7.71 3.15 7.61
CA LYS A 12 -7.33 4.50 8.06
C LYS A 12 -7.00 4.55 9.56
N HIS A 13 -7.68 3.74 10.38
CA HIS A 13 -7.42 3.69 11.82
C HIS A 13 -6.07 3.02 12.08
N GLU A 14 -5.81 1.89 11.43
CA GLU A 14 -4.53 1.18 11.60
C GLU A 14 -3.35 1.97 11.03
N VAL A 15 -3.54 2.69 9.92
CA VAL A 15 -2.53 3.61 9.37
C VAL A 15 -2.21 4.73 10.37
N THR A 16 -3.23 5.41 10.91
CA THR A 16 -3.02 6.48 11.89
C THR A 16 -2.31 5.94 13.13
N ASN A 17 -2.74 4.79 13.65
CA ASN A 17 -2.11 4.11 14.78
C ASN A 17 -0.66 3.70 14.49
N ALA A 18 -0.33 3.31 13.25
CA ALA A 18 1.03 2.98 12.84
C ALA A 18 1.91 4.23 12.80
N VAL A 19 1.42 5.33 12.24
CA VAL A 19 2.14 6.61 12.21
C VAL A 19 2.40 7.12 13.63
N ASP A 20 1.40 7.09 14.51
CA ASP A 20 1.56 7.49 15.91
C ASP A 20 2.60 6.63 16.65
N ASN A 21 2.64 5.33 16.33
CA ASN A 21 3.66 4.43 16.85
C ASN A 21 5.06 4.77 16.31
N ALA A 22 5.16 5.12 15.02
CA ALA A 22 6.42 5.55 14.41
C ALA A 22 6.96 6.84 15.04
N ILE A 23 6.08 7.82 15.32
CA ILE A 23 6.44 9.06 16.03
C ILE A 23 6.98 8.75 17.44
N LYS A 24 6.29 7.90 18.20
CA LYS A 24 6.73 7.51 19.55
C LYS A 24 8.07 6.76 19.52
N GLU A 25 8.32 5.95 18.50
CA GLU A 25 9.57 5.23 18.35
C GLU A 25 10.72 6.18 17.97
N LEU A 26 10.46 7.16 17.09
CA LEU A 26 11.39 8.22 16.75
C LEU A 26 11.83 9.01 17.99
N ASP A 27 10.89 9.35 18.87
CA ASP A 27 11.18 10.06 20.12
C ASP A 27 12.00 9.25 21.13
N ARG A 28 12.05 7.92 20.98
CA ARG A 28 12.84 7.02 21.84
C ARG A 28 14.24 6.77 21.30
N ARG A 29 14.44 6.91 19.99
CA ARG A 29 15.73 6.75 19.29
C ARG A 29 16.67 7.91 19.62
N TYR A 30 17.62 7.73 20.53
CA TYR A 30 18.56 8.79 20.95
C TYR A 30 19.33 9.43 19.79
N ASP A 31 19.65 8.64 18.76
CA ASP A 31 20.35 9.08 17.55
C ASP A 31 19.52 10.03 16.67
N LEU A 32 18.19 9.88 16.68
CA LEU A 32 17.23 10.62 15.85
C LEU A 32 16.38 11.65 16.62
N ARG A 33 16.21 11.47 17.93
CA ARG A 33 15.35 12.32 18.76
C ARG A 33 15.79 13.78 18.67
N GLY A 34 14.87 14.65 18.27
CA GLY A 34 15.14 16.08 18.08
C GLY A 34 15.82 16.44 16.75
N LYS A 35 16.18 15.44 15.93
CA LYS A 35 16.82 15.61 14.62
C LYS A 35 15.93 15.19 13.46
N GLY A 36 14.70 14.74 13.74
CA GLY A 36 13.71 14.44 12.73
C GLY A 36 12.28 14.49 13.24
N SER A 37 11.32 14.50 12.32
CA SER A 37 9.89 14.53 12.60
C SER A 37 9.07 13.86 11.49
N PHE A 38 7.89 13.37 11.86
CA PHE A 38 6.87 12.92 10.93
C PHE A 38 5.67 13.87 10.97
N GLU A 39 5.15 14.24 9.81
CA GLU A 39 3.89 14.98 9.67
C GLU A 39 2.97 14.21 8.72
N PHE A 40 1.80 13.77 9.20
CA PHE A 40 0.85 12.99 8.41
C PHE A 40 -0.38 13.81 8.06
N LYS A 41 -0.65 13.93 6.76
CA LYS A 41 -1.80 14.67 6.25
C LYS A 41 -2.32 14.02 4.97
N ASP A 42 -3.62 13.77 4.90
CA ASP A 42 -4.33 13.32 3.69
C ASP A 42 -3.62 12.15 2.95
N LYS A 43 -3.07 11.19 3.70
CA LYS A 43 -2.29 10.01 3.24
C LYS A 43 -0.84 10.27 2.82
N THR A 44 -0.38 11.51 2.88
CA THR A 44 1.03 11.84 2.70
C THR A 44 1.69 11.98 4.07
N LEU A 45 2.77 11.23 4.27
CA LEU A 45 3.65 11.37 5.41
C LEU A 45 4.90 12.13 4.98
N THR A 46 5.09 13.33 5.51
CA THR A 46 6.29 14.12 5.31
C THR A 46 7.29 13.79 6.40
N LEU A 47 8.44 13.26 6.01
CA LEU A 47 9.60 13.05 6.87
C LEU A 47 10.48 14.28 6.77
N THR A 48 10.94 14.78 7.91
CA THR A 48 11.97 15.82 7.98
C THR A 48 13.12 15.30 8.83
N ALA A 49 14.36 15.50 8.41
CA ALA A 49 15.54 15.14 9.18
C ALA A 49 16.73 16.08 8.91
N GLU A 50 17.77 16.06 9.74
CA GLU A 50 18.99 16.86 9.53
C GLU A 50 19.90 16.34 8.40
N ALA A 51 19.72 15.09 7.95
CA ALA A 51 20.53 14.47 6.90
C ALA A 51 19.77 13.33 6.20
N ASP A 52 20.14 13.02 4.95
CA ASP A 52 19.48 11.97 4.14
C ASP A 52 19.50 10.59 4.80
N PHE A 53 20.64 10.18 5.39
CA PHE A 53 20.73 8.86 6.04
C PHE A 53 19.75 8.70 7.23
N MET A 54 19.35 9.82 7.85
CA MET A 54 18.34 9.79 8.92
C MET A 54 16.94 9.55 8.35
N LEU A 55 16.65 10.05 7.14
CA LEU A 55 15.39 9.76 6.45
C LEU A 55 15.26 8.26 6.17
N GLU A 56 16.32 7.59 5.72
CA GLU A 56 16.34 6.14 5.52
C GLU A 56 16.02 5.39 6.83
N GLN A 57 16.66 5.80 7.93
CA GLN A 57 16.39 5.22 9.25
C GLN A 57 14.95 5.46 9.72
N MET A 58 14.38 6.63 9.44
CA MET A 58 12.99 6.96 9.74
C MET A 58 12.01 6.13 8.88
N ILE A 59 12.33 5.89 7.62
CA ILE A 59 11.55 5.00 6.74
C ILE A 59 11.50 3.59 7.32
N GLU A 60 12.60 3.07 7.85
CA GLU A 60 12.59 1.74 8.47
C GLU A 60 11.73 1.69 9.74
N ILE A 61 11.73 2.76 10.56
CA ILE A 61 10.81 2.89 11.70
C ILE A 61 9.35 2.85 11.22
N LEU A 62 9.02 3.60 10.17
CA LEU A 62 7.68 3.64 9.59
C LEU A 62 7.24 2.25 9.10
N LYS A 63 8.09 1.55 8.32
CA LYS A 63 7.79 0.21 7.81
C LYS A 63 7.49 -0.76 8.94
N LEU A 64 8.34 -0.79 9.97
CA LEU A 64 8.14 -1.66 11.14
C LEU A 64 6.84 -1.34 11.88
N ALA A 65 6.47 -0.07 11.99
CA ALA A 65 5.23 0.34 12.63
C ALA A 65 4.00 -0.10 11.82
N LEU A 66 4.03 0.04 10.50
CA LEU A 66 2.97 -0.40 9.58
C LEU A 66 2.79 -1.92 9.63
N ILE A 67 3.88 -2.68 9.54
CA ILE A 67 3.85 -4.15 9.59
C ILE A 67 3.23 -4.63 10.92
N LYS A 68 3.58 -4.01 12.05
CA LYS A 68 2.99 -4.34 13.36
C LYS A 68 1.48 -4.10 13.42
N ARG A 69 0.96 -3.17 12.60
CA ARG A 69 -0.48 -2.90 12.43
C ARG A 69 -1.11 -3.66 11.27
N LYS A 70 -0.38 -4.62 10.67
CA LYS A 70 -0.81 -5.41 9.51
C LYS A 70 -1.15 -4.57 8.28
N VAL A 71 -0.55 -3.38 8.18
CA VAL A 71 -0.59 -2.57 6.96
C VAL A 71 0.57 -2.99 6.08
N ASP A 72 0.27 -3.39 4.85
CA ASP A 72 1.28 -3.82 3.90
C ASP A 72 2.10 -2.62 3.38
N ILE A 73 3.42 -2.70 3.51
CA ILE A 73 4.35 -1.62 3.14
C ILE A 73 4.47 -1.41 1.64
N GLN A 74 3.95 -2.32 0.80
CA GLN A 74 3.89 -2.12 -0.66
C GLN A 74 2.97 -0.94 -1.05
N CYS A 75 2.13 -0.47 -0.13
CA CYS A 75 1.33 0.74 -0.34
C CYS A 75 2.17 2.02 -0.39
N LEU A 76 3.41 1.99 0.13
CA LEU A 76 4.27 3.17 0.22
C LEU A 76 4.86 3.54 -1.14
N GLU A 77 4.66 4.78 -1.53
CA GLU A 77 5.37 5.43 -2.63
C GLU A 77 6.31 6.49 -2.05
N TYR A 78 7.60 6.34 -2.33
CA TYR A 78 8.63 7.26 -1.89
C TYR A 78 8.89 8.31 -2.97
N LYS A 79 8.76 9.59 -2.63
CA LYS A 79 9.26 10.68 -3.47
C LYS A 79 10.75 10.90 -3.22
N ASP A 80 11.39 11.62 -4.14
CA ASP A 80 12.78 12.04 -3.97
C ASP A 80 12.93 12.93 -2.74
N SER A 81 14.04 12.77 -2.01
CA SER A 81 14.37 13.70 -0.92
C SER A 81 14.79 15.05 -1.49
N TYR A 82 14.52 16.11 -0.73
CA TYR A 82 14.88 17.47 -1.12
C TYR A 82 15.35 18.29 0.07
N ALA A 83 16.31 19.19 -0.17
CA ALA A 83 16.81 20.10 0.84
C ALA A 83 15.78 21.20 1.14
N SER A 84 15.64 21.55 2.42
CA SER A 84 14.78 22.63 2.91
C SER A 84 15.51 23.38 4.03
N GLY A 85 16.28 24.42 3.65
CA GLY A 85 17.09 25.16 4.61
C GLY A 85 18.22 24.29 5.20
N LYS A 86 18.16 24.02 6.50
CA LYS A 86 19.15 23.19 7.22
C LYS A 86 18.73 21.72 7.37
N VAL A 87 17.57 21.36 6.86
CA VAL A 87 17.01 20.00 6.95
C VAL A 87 16.80 19.42 5.56
N VAL A 88 16.64 18.12 5.50
CA VAL A 88 16.20 17.37 4.32
C VAL A 88 14.80 16.85 4.59
N LYS A 89 13.96 16.87 3.55
CA LYS A 89 12.59 16.37 3.61
C LYS A 89 12.37 15.27 2.57
N GLN A 90 11.46 14.37 2.87
CA GLN A 90 10.99 13.37 1.93
C GLN A 90 9.52 13.09 2.14
N GLU A 91 8.77 13.02 1.06
CA GLU A 91 7.34 12.67 1.10
C GLU A 91 7.16 11.18 0.82
N VAL A 92 6.37 10.53 1.67
CA VAL A 92 5.96 9.13 1.51
C VAL A 92 4.45 9.09 1.40
N ILE A 93 3.94 8.70 0.23
CA ILE A 93 2.52 8.63 -0.06
C ILE A 93 2.03 7.22 0.25
N LEU A 94 0.98 7.10 1.05
CA LEU A 94 0.29 5.85 1.30
C LEU A 94 -0.79 5.67 0.23
N ARG A 95 -0.50 4.84 -0.76
CA ARG A 95 -1.39 4.59 -1.89
C ARG A 95 -2.53 3.66 -1.49
N GLU A 96 -3.72 3.97 -2.00
CA GLU A 96 -4.89 3.09 -1.95
C GLU A 96 -5.64 3.18 -3.29
N GLY A 97 -6.55 2.25 -3.51
CA GLY A 97 -7.30 2.09 -4.74
C GLY A 97 -6.53 1.33 -5.81
N ILE A 98 -7.28 0.86 -6.81
CA ILE A 98 -6.71 0.30 -8.03
C ILE A 98 -6.83 1.36 -9.12
N ASP A 99 -5.71 2.01 -9.45
CA ASP A 99 -5.65 2.94 -10.55
C ASP A 99 -5.87 2.26 -11.91
N LYS A 100 -6.02 3.08 -12.96
CA LYS A 100 -6.32 2.59 -14.31
C LYS A 100 -5.23 1.66 -14.86
N ASP A 101 -3.98 1.87 -14.51
CA ASP A 101 -2.87 1.10 -15.08
C ASP A 101 -2.68 -0.23 -14.34
N LEU A 102 -2.83 -0.24 -13.02
CA LEU A 102 -2.91 -1.47 -12.24
C LEU A 102 -4.15 -2.29 -12.62
N ALA A 103 -5.31 -1.65 -12.81
CA ALA A 103 -6.53 -2.33 -13.23
C ALA A 103 -6.36 -3.01 -14.60
N LYS A 104 -5.72 -2.34 -15.56
CA LYS A 104 -5.38 -2.95 -16.87
C LYS A 104 -4.42 -4.13 -16.71
N LYS A 105 -3.39 -4.02 -15.85
CA LYS A 105 -2.45 -5.11 -15.57
C LYS A 105 -3.19 -6.33 -15.00
N ILE A 106 -4.08 -6.13 -14.02
CA ILE A 106 -4.90 -7.21 -13.45
C ILE A 106 -5.77 -7.87 -14.52
N VAL A 107 -6.45 -7.07 -15.35
CA VAL A 107 -7.29 -7.60 -16.44
C VAL A 107 -6.47 -8.38 -17.47
N ALA A 108 -5.28 -7.88 -17.85
CA ALA A 108 -4.38 -8.58 -18.76
C ALA A 108 -3.91 -9.92 -18.17
N LEU A 109 -3.46 -9.92 -16.91
CA LEU A 109 -3.03 -11.11 -16.20
C LEU A 109 -4.12 -12.19 -16.15
N ILE A 110 -5.36 -11.80 -15.85
CA ILE A 110 -6.50 -12.72 -15.85
C ILE A 110 -6.75 -13.29 -17.25
N LYS A 111 -6.67 -12.48 -18.31
CA LYS A 111 -6.83 -12.97 -19.69
C LYS A 111 -5.71 -13.93 -20.09
N ASP A 112 -4.48 -13.61 -19.75
CA ASP A 112 -3.30 -14.41 -20.10
C ASP A 112 -3.26 -15.76 -19.36
N SER A 113 -3.87 -15.82 -18.17
CA SER A 113 -4.01 -17.05 -17.39
C SER A 113 -4.92 -18.12 -18.01
N LYS A 114 -5.77 -17.74 -18.98
CA LYS A 114 -6.79 -18.60 -19.61
C LYS A 114 -7.79 -19.22 -18.61
N LEU A 115 -7.88 -18.69 -17.39
CA LEU A 115 -8.91 -19.07 -16.42
C LEU A 115 -10.30 -18.77 -16.97
N LYS A 116 -11.31 -19.56 -16.59
CA LYS A 116 -12.70 -19.41 -17.04
C LYS A 116 -13.45 -18.32 -16.28
N VAL A 117 -12.82 -17.17 -16.11
CA VAL A 117 -13.33 -15.98 -15.42
C VAL A 117 -13.24 -14.75 -16.31
N GLN A 118 -14.03 -13.72 -15.99
CA GLN A 118 -14.01 -12.42 -16.64
C GLN A 118 -13.68 -11.34 -15.63
N ALA A 119 -12.78 -10.43 -16.00
CA ALA A 119 -12.39 -9.28 -15.20
C ALA A 119 -12.98 -7.98 -15.80
N ALA A 120 -13.61 -7.16 -14.95
CA ALA A 120 -14.20 -5.88 -15.33
C ALA A 120 -13.75 -4.78 -14.37
N ILE A 121 -13.24 -3.66 -14.92
CA ILE A 121 -12.83 -2.49 -14.15
C ILE A 121 -14.09 -1.72 -13.73
N GLN A 122 -14.23 -1.40 -12.45
CA GLN A 122 -15.37 -0.67 -11.88
C GLN A 122 -14.84 0.45 -10.97
N GLY A 123 -14.61 1.64 -11.54
CA GLY A 123 -13.97 2.72 -10.78
C GLY A 123 -12.56 2.33 -10.35
N GLU A 124 -12.32 2.28 -9.03
CA GLU A 124 -11.02 1.97 -8.41
C GLU A 124 -10.91 0.51 -7.93
N GLN A 125 -11.75 -0.39 -8.47
CA GLN A 125 -11.73 -1.82 -8.19
C GLN A 125 -11.87 -2.65 -9.46
N VAL A 126 -11.51 -3.94 -9.39
CA VAL A 126 -11.70 -4.90 -10.49
C VAL A 126 -12.59 -6.05 -10.04
N ARG A 127 -13.77 -6.18 -10.64
CA ARG A 127 -14.67 -7.31 -10.40
C ARG A 127 -14.27 -8.52 -11.22
N ILE A 128 -14.11 -9.67 -10.58
CA ILE A 128 -13.88 -10.97 -11.20
C ILE A 128 -15.16 -11.79 -11.11
N THR A 129 -15.68 -12.23 -12.25
CA THR A 129 -16.92 -13.05 -12.35
C THR A 129 -16.60 -14.39 -13.02
N GLY A 130 -17.16 -15.48 -12.51
CA GLY A 130 -16.92 -16.83 -13.03
C GLY A 130 -18.17 -17.71 -12.94
N LYS A 131 -18.17 -18.86 -13.62
CA LYS A 131 -19.25 -19.85 -13.49
C LYS A 131 -19.07 -20.76 -12.28
N LYS A 132 -17.82 -21.10 -11.96
CA LYS A 132 -17.47 -21.99 -10.85
C LYS A 132 -16.70 -21.21 -9.79
N ARG A 133 -16.90 -21.58 -8.52
CA ARG A 133 -16.14 -21.02 -7.39
C ARG A 133 -14.67 -21.44 -7.44
N ASP A 134 -14.36 -22.62 -7.96
CA ASP A 134 -12.97 -23.10 -8.10
C ASP A 134 -12.15 -22.18 -9.02
N ASP A 135 -12.71 -21.79 -10.18
CA ASP A 135 -12.06 -20.86 -11.11
C ASP A 135 -11.81 -19.48 -10.44
N LEU A 136 -12.69 -19.06 -9.52
CA LEU A 136 -12.50 -17.82 -8.75
C LEU A 136 -11.39 -17.95 -7.70
N GLN A 137 -11.27 -19.11 -7.03
CA GLN A 137 -10.19 -19.35 -6.09
C GLN A 137 -8.82 -19.41 -6.80
N GLU A 138 -8.77 -20.02 -7.99
CA GLU A 138 -7.57 -20.00 -8.83
C GLU A 138 -7.17 -18.59 -9.25
N ALA A 139 -8.14 -17.73 -9.60
CA ALA A 139 -7.88 -16.32 -9.92
C ALA A 139 -7.31 -15.55 -8.71
N ILE A 140 -7.80 -15.82 -7.49
CA ILE A 140 -7.25 -15.22 -6.27
C ILE A 140 -5.82 -15.70 -6.02
N ALA A 141 -5.56 -17.00 -6.16
CA ALA A 141 -4.23 -17.57 -5.99
C ALA A 141 -3.23 -16.99 -6.99
N LEU A 142 -3.63 -16.87 -8.25
CA LEU A 142 -2.85 -16.22 -9.31
C LEU A 142 -2.50 -14.78 -8.92
N LEU A 143 -3.50 -13.97 -8.55
CA LEU A 143 -3.28 -12.55 -8.24
C LEU A 143 -2.41 -12.35 -7.00
N ARG A 144 -2.52 -13.23 -5.99
CA ARG A 144 -1.62 -13.22 -4.82
C ARG A 144 -0.19 -13.61 -5.14
N GLY A 145 0.02 -14.43 -6.16
CA GLY A 145 1.34 -14.90 -6.59
C GLY A 145 2.11 -13.93 -7.48
N GLN A 146 1.56 -12.75 -7.78
CA GLN A 146 2.16 -11.77 -8.69
C GLN A 146 2.62 -10.52 -7.95
N GLU A 147 3.77 -9.99 -8.35
CA GLU A 147 4.29 -8.72 -7.87
C GLU A 147 3.67 -7.57 -8.66
N LEU A 148 2.52 -7.10 -8.21
CA LEU A 148 1.78 -6.00 -8.86
C LEU A 148 2.12 -4.61 -8.29
N GLY A 149 3.01 -4.56 -7.29
CA GLY A 149 3.51 -3.32 -6.69
C GLY A 149 2.49 -2.58 -5.81
N MET A 150 1.37 -3.22 -5.48
CA MET A 150 0.32 -2.75 -4.57
C MET A 150 -0.28 -3.93 -3.82
N PRO A 151 -0.64 -3.78 -2.53
CA PRO A 151 -1.30 -4.84 -1.79
C PRO A 151 -2.74 -5.01 -2.28
N LEU A 152 -3.13 -6.26 -2.54
CA LEU A 152 -4.48 -6.58 -3.02
C LEU A 152 -5.28 -7.30 -1.94
N GLN A 153 -6.53 -6.88 -1.77
CA GLN A 153 -7.54 -7.58 -0.99
C GLN A 153 -8.65 -8.09 -1.92
N PHE A 154 -9.32 -9.15 -1.47
CA PHE A 154 -10.38 -9.82 -2.20
C PHE A 154 -11.62 -9.83 -1.32
N ASN A 155 -12.66 -9.09 -1.70
CA ASN A 155 -13.85 -8.89 -0.89
C ASN A 155 -15.13 -8.96 -1.75
N ASN A 156 -16.28 -8.61 -1.15
CA ASN A 156 -17.59 -8.54 -1.81
C ASN A 156 -17.91 -9.80 -2.64
N PHE A 157 -17.74 -10.98 -2.03
CA PHE A 157 -18.08 -12.26 -2.66
C PHE A 157 -19.60 -12.37 -2.87
N ARG A 158 -20.02 -12.72 -4.09
CA ARG A 158 -21.42 -12.85 -4.51
C ARG A 158 -21.64 -14.18 -5.23
N ASP A 159 -22.90 -14.61 -5.29
CA ASP A 159 -23.36 -15.83 -5.98
C ASP A 159 -24.06 -15.55 -7.33
#